data_AF-A0A084VMW0-F1
#
_entry.id   AF-A0A084VMW0-F1
#
_cell.length_a   1.000
_cell.length_b   1.000
_cell.length_c   1.000
_cell.angle_alpha   90.00
_cell.angle_beta   90.00
_cell.angle_gamma   90.00
#
_symmetry.space_group_name_H-M   'P 1'
#
loop_
_entity.id
_entity.type
_entity.pdbx_description
1 polymer ?
#
loop_
_entity_poly.entity_id
_entity_poly.type
_entity_poly.pdbx_seq_one_letter_code
_entity_poly.pdbx_strand_id
1 'polypeptide(L)'
;MGSTAVEQENRLAPPMELSEDERKFRYRAGAFLATVGAASAIAGFSKAIMSAKKSDPKYFDKGLHGSIALHEAGTSLALRALGWGTLYAILGTGTICFGIWKLSGAKDMKEFRESVGRVFPRIPKNDPPKSRTEFEGLTDLMQYLSTWGKDEK
;
A
#
# COMPACT_ATOMS: atom_id res chain seq x y z
N MET A 1 39.54 39.56 -15.54
CA MET A 1 38.32 39.43 -14.70
C MET A 1 37.36 38.52 -15.44
N GLY A 2 37.20 37.26 -15.01
CA GLY A 2 36.33 36.32 -15.73
C GLY A 2 36.36 34.86 -15.31
N SER A 3 36.95 34.49 -14.17
CA SER A 3 37.09 33.07 -13.76
C SER A 3 36.46 32.74 -12.41
N THR A 4 35.37 33.42 -12.02
CA THR A 4 34.69 33.16 -10.73
C THR A 4 33.28 32.59 -10.86
N ALA A 5 32.78 32.32 -12.08
CA ALA A 5 31.41 31.83 -12.27
C ALA A 5 31.27 30.29 -12.32
N VAL A 6 32.36 29.52 -12.37
CA VAL A 6 32.31 28.06 -12.59
C VAL A 6 32.48 27.24 -11.29
N GLU A 7 32.79 27.88 -10.16
CA GLU A 7 33.08 27.17 -8.89
C GLU A 7 31.86 27.05 -7.94
N GLN A 8 30.70 27.61 -8.29
CA GLN A 8 29.53 27.69 -7.41
C GLN A 8 28.39 26.71 -7.77
N GLU A 9 28.62 25.72 -8.63
CA GLU A 9 27.70 24.59 -8.81
C GLU A 9 28.11 23.37 -7.95
N ASN A 10 29.29 23.42 -7.32
CA ASN A 10 29.88 22.33 -6.56
C ASN A 10 29.91 22.58 -5.04
N ARG A 11 28.85 23.18 -4.47
CA ARG A 11 28.70 23.30 -3.01
C ARG A 11 27.28 22.95 -2.57
N LEU A 12 27.20 21.84 -1.84
CA LEU A 12 26.12 21.41 -0.92
C LEU A 12 24.97 20.58 -1.50
N ALA A 13 25.30 19.35 -1.90
CA ALA A 13 24.53 18.19 -1.43
C ALA A 13 25.56 17.23 -0.80
N PRO A 14 25.43 16.83 0.48
CA PRO A 14 26.32 15.80 1.00
C PRO A 14 26.13 14.53 0.14
N PRO A 15 27.21 13.82 -0.23
CA PRO A 15 27.05 12.48 -0.75
C PRO A 15 26.28 11.71 0.32
N MET A 16 25.14 11.15 -0.06
CA MET A 16 24.30 10.33 0.79
C MET A 16 25.07 9.04 1.10
N GLU A 17 26.03 9.09 2.04
CA GLU A 17 26.59 7.90 2.68
C GLU A 17 25.47 7.30 3.53
N LEU A 18 24.61 6.52 2.88
CA LEU A 18 23.64 5.67 3.54
C LEU A 18 24.40 4.78 4.53
N SER A 19 24.22 5.03 5.83
CA SER A 19 24.78 4.17 6.87
C SER A 19 24.39 2.72 6.58
N GLU A 20 25.33 1.79 6.75
CA GLU A 20 25.11 0.35 6.54
C GLU A 20 23.84 -0.16 7.24
N ASP A 21 23.51 0.46 8.38
CA ASP A 21 22.32 0.16 9.18
C ASP A 21 21.01 0.61 8.52
N GLU A 22 20.97 1.77 7.86
CA GLU A 22 19.79 2.22 7.11
C GLU A 22 19.54 1.35 5.87
N ARG A 23 20.60 0.91 5.18
CA ARG A 23 20.46 -0.02 4.04
C ARG A 23 19.91 -1.36 4.50
N LYS A 24 20.42 -1.89 5.61
CA LYS A 24 19.92 -3.13 6.23
C LYS A 24 18.48 -2.97 6.72
N PHE A 25 18.13 -1.84 7.31
CA PHE A 25 16.76 -1.53 7.73
C PHE A 25 15.81 -1.49 6.54
N ARG A 26 16.17 -0.77 5.46
CA ARG A 26 15.35 -0.70 4.23
C ARG A 26 15.18 -2.05 3.56
N TYR A 27 16.21 -2.90 3.56
CA TYR A 27 16.13 -4.24 3.02
C TYR A 27 15.19 -5.13 3.87
N ARG A 28 15.31 -5.07 5.20
CA ARG A 28 14.42 -5.80 6.12
C ARG A 28 12.98 -5.31 6.02
N ALA A 29 12.77 -4.00 5.97
CA ALA A 29 11.46 -3.39 5.79
C ALA A 29 10.87 -3.76 4.42
N GLY A 30 11.67 -3.73 3.35
CA GLY A 30 11.26 -4.14 2.02
C GLY A 30 10.86 -5.62 1.95
N ALA A 31 11.66 -6.50 2.55
CA ALA A 31 11.35 -7.92 2.65
C ALA A 31 10.05 -8.18 3.43
N PHE A 32 9.85 -7.47 4.54
CA PHE A 32 8.62 -7.57 5.34
C PHE A 32 7.39 -7.07 4.57
N LEU A 33 7.47 -5.92 3.90
CA LEU A 33 6.37 -5.40 3.11
C LEU A 33 6.05 -6.31 1.92
N ALA A 34 7.06 -6.88 1.28
CA ALA A 34 6.88 -7.84 0.20
C ALA A 34 6.16 -9.11 0.70
N THR A 35 6.54 -9.65 1.86
CA THR A 35 5.91 -10.86 2.40
C THR A 35 4.46 -10.61 2.83
N VAL A 36 4.19 -9.50 3.53
CA VAL A 36 2.83 -9.12 3.94
C VAL A 36 1.97 -8.82 2.72
N GLY A 37 2.51 -8.14 1.71
CA GLY A 37 1.83 -7.87 0.45
C GLY A 37 1.48 -9.16 -0.30
N ALA A 38 2.44 -10.07 -0.43
CA ALA A 38 2.21 -11.38 -1.06
C ALA A 38 1.17 -12.20 -0.29
N ALA A 39 1.27 -12.26 1.04
CA ALA A 39 0.30 -12.95 1.89
C ALA A 39 -1.11 -12.38 1.74
N SER A 40 -1.24 -11.05 1.66
CA SER A 40 -2.52 -10.36 1.46
C SER A 40 -3.12 -10.65 0.09
N ALA A 41 -2.30 -10.68 -0.97
CA ALA A 41 -2.75 -11.04 -2.30
C ALA A 41 -3.24 -12.48 -2.36
N ILE A 42 -2.50 -13.43 -1.78
CA ILE A 42 -2.89 -14.85 -1.72
C ILE A 42 -4.19 -15.00 -0.91
N ALA A 43 -4.28 -14.38 0.27
CA ALA A 43 -5.47 -14.46 1.11
C ALA A 43 -6.71 -13.86 0.42
N GLY A 44 -6.57 -12.68 -0.21
CA GLY A 44 -7.64 -12.01 -0.95
C GLY A 44 -8.12 -12.83 -2.16
N PHE A 45 -7.19 -13.35 -2.94
CA PHE A 45 -7.50 -14.18 -4.11
C PHE A 45 -8.12 -15.53 -3.70
N SER A 46 -7.60 -16.17 -2.66
CA SER A 46 -8.17 -17.42 -2.11
C SER A 46 -9.60 -17.21 -1.63
N LYS A 47 -9.87 -16.08 -0.95
CA LYS A 47 -11.21 -15.70 -0.50
C LYS A 47 -12.15 -15.48 -1.69
N ALA A 48 -11.68 -14.84 -2.76
CA ALA A 48 -12.46 -14.65 -3.98
C ALA A 48 -12.82 -16.00 -4.64
N ILE A 49 -11.87 -16.94 -4.73
CA ILE A 49 -12.13 -18.30 -5.26
C ILE A 49 -13.16 -19.03 -4.39
N MET A 50 -13.01 -18.99 -3.06
CA MET A 50 -13.94 -19.66 -2.16
C MET A 50 -15.34 -19.04 -2.21
N SER A 51 -15.43 -17.71 -2.37
CA SER A 51 -16.71 -17.01 -2.58
C SER A 51 -17.36 -17.43 -3.89
N ALA A 52 -16.59 -17.50 -4.99
CA ALA A 52 -17.09 -17.96 -6.28
C ALA A 52 -17.60 -19.42 -6.21
N LYS A 53 -16.87 -20.30 -5.49
CA LYS A 53 -17.29 -21.68 -5.24
C LYS A 53 -18.57 -21.78 -4.41
N LYS A 54 -18.79 -20.87 -3.45
CA LYS A 54 -20.00 -20.84 -2.61
C LYS A 54 -21.23 -20.37 -3.40
N SER A 55 -21.07 -19.39 -4.28
CA SER A 55 -22.16 -18.89 -5.11
C SER A 55 -22.64 -19.94 -6.13
N ASP A 56 -21.72 -20.64 -6.80
CA ASP A 56 -22.07 -21.55 -7.91
C ASP A 56 -21.29 -22.87 -7.91
N PRO A 57 -21.56 -23.80 -6.98
CA PRO A 57 -20.80 -25.04 -6.85
C PRO A 57 -20.93 -25.96 -8.08
N LYS A 58 -22.12 -26.00 -8.71
CA LYS A 58 -22.41 -26.87 -9.88
C LYS A 58 -21.76 -26.36 -11.17
N TYR A 59 -21.61 -25.04 -11.33
CA TYR A 59 -20.94 -24.43 -12.48
C TYR A 59 -19.43 -24.32 -12.27
N PHE A 60 -18.98 -24.21 -11.02
CA PHE A 60 -17.56 -24.25 -10.68
C PHE A 60 -16.95 -25.63 -10.95
N ASP A 61 -17.61 -26.73 -10.57
CA ASP A 61 -17.11 -28.09 -10.81
C ASP A 61 -17.12 -28.46 -12.31
N LYS A 62 -18.18 -28.08 -13.03
CA LYS A 62 -18.23 -28.16 -14.49
C LYS A 62 -17.24 -27.22 -15.18
N GLY A 63 -16.93 -26.08 -14.57
CA GLY A 63 -15.90 -25.12 -14.99
C GLY A 63 -14.48 -25.52 -14.58
N LEU A 64 -14.31 -26.61 -13.83
CA LEU A 64 -13.01 -27.22 -13.55
C LEU A 64 -12.79 -28.41 -14.49
N HIS A 65 -13.81 -29.26 -14.67
CA HIS A 65 -13.73 -30.49 -15.48
C HIS A 65 -14.10 -30.30 -16.97
N GLY A 66 -15.15 -29.54 -17.30
CA GLY A 66 -15.55 -29.20 -18.68
C GLY A 66 -14.80 -28.02 -19.29
N SER A 67 -13.96 -27.37 -18.47
CA SER A 67 -13.12 -26.25 -18.86
C SER A 67 -11.95 -26.69 -19.72
N ILE A 68 -11.31 -27.82 -19.46
CA ILE A 68 -10.10 -28.23 -20.22
C ILE A 68 -10.30 -28.25 -21.76
N ALA A 69 -11.50 -28.52 -22.27
CA ALA A 69 -11.78 -28.55 -23.71
C ALA A 69 -12.35 -27.25 -24.32
N LEU A 70 -13.06 -26.40 -23.55
CA LEU A 70 -13.68 -25.14 -24.04
C LEU A 70 -12.88 -23.88 -23.63
N HIS A 71 -12.03 -24.00 -22.60
CA HIS A 71 -11.28 -22.92 -21.95
C HIS A 71 -10.14 -22.37 -22.81
N GLU A 72 -9.48 -23.20 -23.63
CA GLU A 72 -8.34 -22.77 -24.46
C GLU A 72 -8.62 -21.51 -25.31
N ALA A 73 -9.86 -21.30 -25.77
CA ALA A 73 -10.23 -20.09 -26.50
C ALA A 73 -10.76 -18.95 -25.60
N GLY A 74 -11.76 -19.22 -24.74
CA GLY A 74 -12.47 -18.16 -24.01
C GLY A 74 -11.71 -17.60 -22.81
N THR A 75 -11.01 -18.45 -22.08
CA THR A 75 -10.30 -18.02 -20.88
C THR A 75 -8.85 -17.67 -21.15
N SER A 76 -8.25 -18.18 -22.24
CA SER A 76 -7.01 -17.60 -22.77
C SER A 76 -7.21 -16.12 -23.10
N LEU A 77 -8.41 -15.77 -23.63
CA LEU A 77 -8.79 -14.38 -23.87
C LEU A 77 -9.01 -13.60 -22.55
N ALA A 78 -9.70 -14.20 -21.57
CA ALA A 78 -9.95 -13.57 -20.27
C ALA A 78 -8.68 -13.39 -19.43
N LEU A 79 -7.78 -14.38 -19.42
CA LEU A 79 -6.50 -14.34 -18.73
C LEU A 79 -5.57 -13.31 -19.36
N ARG A 80 -5.58 -13.17 -20.70
CA ARG A 80 -4.89 -12.07 -21.38
C ARG A 80 -5.49 -10.73 -20.99
N ALA A 81 -6.81 -10.56 -21.06
CA ALA A 81 -7.46 -9.30 -20.68
C ALA A 81 -7.18 -8.93 -19.21
N LEU A 82 -7.24 -9.90 -18.29
CA LEU A 82 -6.91 -9.72 -16.87
C LEU A 82 -5.41 -9.44 -16.65
N GLY A 83 -4.54 -10.09 -17.42
CA GLY A 83 -3.09 -9.86 -17.38
C GLY A 83 -2.73 -8.45 -17.85
N TRP A 84 -3.22 -8.02 -19.01
CA TRP A 84 -3.05 -6.65 -19.49
C TRP A 84 -3.70 -5.64 -18.54
N GLY A 85 -4.88 -5.95 -17.98
CA GLY A 85 -5.56 -5.12 -16.99
C GLY A 85 -4.77 -4.92 -15.71
N THR A 86 -4.17 -5.98 -15.15
CA THR A 86 -3.33 -5.87 -13.94
C THR A 86 -2.02 -5.13 -14.23
N LEU A 87 -1.41 -5.35 -15.39
CA LEU A 87 -0.25 -4.56 -15.86
C LEU A 87 -0.60 -3.07 -15.97
N TYR A 88 -1.72 -2.72 -16.60
CA TYR A 88 -2.17 -1.32 -16.70
C TYR A 88 -2.58 -0.74 -15.35
N ALA A 89 -3.13 -1.55 -14.43
CA ALA A 89 -3.46 -1.08 -13.09
C ALA A 89 -2.19 -0.74 -12.29
N ILE A 90 -1.17 -1.59 -12.35
CA ILE A 90 0.11 -1.37 -11.66
C ILE A 90 0.85 -0.18 -12.29
N LEU A 91 0.96 -0.14 -13.63
CA LEU A 91 1.60 0.95 -14.35
C LEU A 91 0.84 2.26 -14.19
N GLY A 92 -0.48 2.27 -14.37
CA GLY A 92 -1.32 3.46 -14.26
C GLY A 92 -1.33 4.02 -12.84
N THR A 93 -1.54 3.18 -11.83
CA THR A 93 -1.49 3.62 -10.42
C THR A 93 -0.08 4.08 -10.04
N GLY A 94 0.96 3.37 -10.50
CA GLY A 94 2.35 3.76 -10.31
C GLY A 94 2.68 5.10 -10.95
N THR A 95 2.27 5.33 -12.20
CA THR A 95 2.48 6.58 -12.93
C THR A 95 1.66 7.72 -12.34
N ILE A 96 0.43 7.50 -11.88
CA ILE A 96 -0.38 8.52 -11.20
C ILE A 96 0.26 8.90 -9.86
N CYS A 97 0.66 7.92 -9.05
CA CYS A 97 1.38 8.17 -7.80
C CYS A 97 2.71 8.89 -8.05
N PHE A 98 3.46 8.51 -9.08
CA PHE A 98 4.67 9.19 -9.49
C PHE A 98 4.41 10.60 -10.03
N GLY A 99 3.30 10.80 -10.75
CA GLY A 99 2.85 12.09 -11.25
C GLY A 99 2.49 13.03 -10.10
N ILE A 100 1.77 12.54 -9.09
CA ILE A 100 1.48 13.29 -7.85
C ILE A 100 2.78 13.61 -7.12
N TRP A 101 3.72 12.68 -7.04
CA TRP A 101 5.04 12.92 -6.46
C TRP A 101 5.84 13.98 -7.23
N LYS A 102 5.82 13.92 -8.57
CA LYS A 102 6.48 14.89 -9.45
C LYS A 102 5.85 16.28 -9.42
N LEU A 103 4.52 16.37 -9.37
CA LEU A 103 3.78 17.62 -9.27
C LEU A 103 3.85 18.23 -7.86
N SER A 104 4.02 17.41 -6.83
CA SER A 104 4.17 17.89 -5.44
C SER A 104 5.51 18.61 -5.20
N GLY A 105 6.48 18.55 -6.12
CA GLY A 105 7.75 19.29 -6.01
C GLY A 105 8.66 18.88 -4.85
N ALA A 106 8.24 17.91 -4.04
CA ALA A 106 8.94 17.43 -2.86
C ALA A 106 10.08 16.50 -3.28
N LYS A 107 11.33 16.92 -3.01
CA LYS A 107 12.51 16.06 -3.18
C LYS A 107 12.59 14.98 -2.11
N ASP A 108 11.82 15.12 -1.03
CA ASP A 108 11.79 14.20 0.11
C ASP A 108 10.36 13.82 0.56
N MET A 109 10.18 12.58 1.05
CA MET A 109 8.91 12.12 1.62
C MET A 109 8.42 12.97 2.80
N LYS A 110 9.35 13.65 3.47
CA LYS A 110 9.05 14.53 4.60
C LYS A 110 8.33 15.81 4.15
N GLU A 111 8.77 16.42 3.05
CA GLU A 111 8.12 17.59 2.44
C GLU A 111 6.77 17.24 1.82
N PHE A 112 6.64 16.04 1.22
CA PHE A 112 5.34 15.56 0.74
C PHE A 112 4.35 15.43 1.90
N ARG A 113 4.75 14.78 3.00
CA ARG A 113 3.92 14.66 4.20
C ARG A 113 3.54 16.00 4.79
N GLU A 114 4.47 16.96 4.85
CA GLU A 114 4.21 18.29 5.39
C GLU A 114 3.31 19.13 4.48
N SER A 115 3.48 19.05 3.16
CA SER A 115 2.63 19.73 2.16
C SER A 115 1.22 19.14 2.11
N VAL A 116 1.11 17.81 2.12
CA VAL A 116 -0.17 17.10 2.23
C VAL A 116 -0.84 17.42 3.56
N GLY A 117 -0.11 17.38 4.66
CA GLY A 117 -0.61 17.73 5.99
C GLY A 117 -1.04 19.19 6.16
N ARG A 118 -0.67 20.07 5.22
CA ARG A 118 -1.15 21.46 5.14
C ARG A 118 -2.38 21.61 4.24
N VAL A 119 -2.50 20.78 3.20
CA VAL A 119 -3.68 20.72 2.32
C VAL A 119 -4.87 20.08 3.03
N PHE A 120 -4.63 19.08 3.87
CA PHE A 120 -5.66 18.51 4.72
C PHE A 120 -5.92 19.42 5.93
N PRO A 121 -7.19 19.72 6.27
CA PRO A 121 -7.51 20.48 7.47
C PRO A 121 -6.94 19.76 8.69
N ARG A 122 -6.11 20.45 9.47
CA ARG A 122 -5.52 19.87 10.68
C ARG A 122 -6.65 19.49 11.63
N ILE A 123 -6.80 18.18 11.86
CA ILE A 123 -7.69 17.67 12.90
C ILE A 123 -7.21 18.28 14.23
N PRO A 124 -8.06 19.06 14.93
CA PRO A 124 -7.70 19.60 16.23
C PRO A 124 -7.36 18.43 17.15
N LYS A 125 -6.21 18.51 17.82
CA LYS A 125 -5.87 17.52 18.84
C LYS A 125 -6.93 17.62 19.93
N ASN A 126 -7.57 16.49 20.20
CA ASN A 126 -8.55 16.36 21.27
C ASN A 126 -7.81 16.41 22.61
N ASP A 127 -7.79 17.58 23.23
CA ASP A 127 -7.19 17.84 24.54
C ASP A 127 -8.32 18.42 25.42
N PRO A 128 -8.84 17.67 26.42
CA PRO A 128 -8.40 16.36 26.90
C PRO A 128 -8.80 15.18 25.98
N PRO A 129 -8.02 14.09 25.97
CA PRO A 129 -8.28 12.92 25.15
C PRO A 129 -9.56 12.21 25.60
N LYS A 130 -10.61 12.31 24.79
CA LYS A 130 -11.87 11.60 25.03
C LYS A 130 -11.73 10.07 24.89
N SER A 131 -10.62 9.55 24.35
CA SER A 131 -10.40 8.10 24.13
C SER A 131 -8.96 7.68 24.48
N ARG A 132 -8.82 6.54 25.19
CA ARG A 132 -7.53 5.88 25.47
C ARG A 132 -6.99 5.28 24.17
N THR A 133 -5.81 5.72 23.71
CA THR A 133 -5.15 5.18 22.50
C THR A 133 -3.96 4.29 22.80
N GLU A 134 -3.60 4.16 24.08
CA GLU A 134 -2.59 3.24 24.57
C GLU A 134 -3.27 1.96 25.06
N PHE A 135 -3.14 0.89 24.28
CA PHE A 135 -3.61 -0.44 24.66
C PHE A 135 -2.39 -1.35 24.84
N GLU A 136 -2.33 -2.09 25.96
CA GLU A 136 -1.25 -3.06 26.21
C GLU A 136 -1.27 -4.24 25.23
N GLY A 137 -2.40 -4.47 24.55
CA GLY A 137 -2.54 -5.46 23.51
C GLY A 137 -3.98 -5.60 23.02
N LEU A 138 -4.21 -6.60 22.16
CA LEU A 138 -5.54 -6.93 21.62
C LEU A 138 -6.56 -7.24 22.73
N THR A 139 -6.11 -7.86 23.83
CA THR A 139 -6.96 -8.14 24.99
C THR A 139 -7.43 -6.87 25.69
N ASP A 140 -6.53 -5.91 25.93
CA ASP A 140 -6.84 -4.62 26.55
C ASP A 140 -7.74 -3.77 25.65
N LEU A 141 -7.53 -3.81 24.33
CA LEU A 141 -8.42 -3.20 23.35
C LEU A 141 -9.84 -3.80 23.38
N MET A 142 -9.96 -5.13 23.41
CA MET A 142 -11.26 -5.81 23.46
C MET A 142 -11.99 -5.56 24.78
N GLN A 143 -11.26 -5.53 25.89
CA GLN A 143 -11.78 -5.17 27.21
C GLN A 143 -12.40 -3.77 27.15
N TYR A 144 -11.66 -2.80 26.62
CA TYR A 144 -12.09 -1.42 26.49
C TYR A 144 -13.32 -1.26 25.57
N LEU A 145 -13.36 -1.93 24.42
CA LEU A 145 -14.53 -1.91 23.53
C LEU A 145 -15.78 -2.50 24.18
N SER A 146 -15.60 -3.50 25.06
CA SER A 146 -16.72 -4.15 25.76
C SER A 146 -17.33 -3.27 26.87
N THR A 147 -16.53 -2.40 27.48
CA THR A 147 -16.97 -1.48 28.54
C THR A 147 -17.49 -0.15 27.99
N TRP A 148 -16.99 0.29 26.83
CA TRP A 148 -17.30 1.60 26.23
C TRP A 148 -18.80 1.91 26.04
N GLY A 149 -19.65 0.89 25.87
CA GLY A 149 -21.09 1.06 25.67
C GLY A 149 -21.95 0.82 26.91
N LYS A 150 -21.34 0.55 28.08
CA LYS A 150 -22.05 0.14 29.31
C LYS A 150 -22.17 1.24 30.36
N ASP A 151 -21.35 2.28 30.25
CA ASP A 151 -21.27 3.38 31.23
C ASP A 151 -22.23 4.56 30.93
N GLU A 152 -23.12 4.42 29.93
CA GLU A 152 -24.11 5.44 29.53
C GLU A 152 -25.56 4.97 29.79
N LYS A 153 -25.82 4.41 30.98
CA LYS A 153 -27.17 4.19 31.54
C LYS A 153 -27.24 4.53 33.02
#